data_AF-A0A839NJK6-F1
#
_entry.id   AF-A0A839NJK6-F1
#
_cell.length_a   1.000
_cell.length_b   1.000
_cell.length_c   1.000
_cell.angle_alpha   90.00
_cell.angle_beta   90.00
_cell.angle_gamma   90.00
#
_symmetry.space_group_name_H-M   'P 1'
#
loop_
_entity.id
_entity.type
_entity.pdbx_description
1 polymer ?
#
loop_
_entity_poly.entity_id
_entity_poly.type
_entity_poly.pdbx_seq_one_letter_code
_entity_poly.pdbx_strand_id
1 'polypeptide(L)'
;MNDIFANYPIVDFETCFNIPLSKETYESIMPYLKQYTSKMPTKKGIDYLTQFTRYAFLYEDDREIYGAEKRFAPEQTLINDMSDCDDRAALFFYLVKEIYDLPMIALRYSTHVTLAAQFDKPIGQSNNFQVITTDKI
;
A
#
# COMPACT_ATOMS: atom_id res chain seq x y z
N MET A 1 13.50 13.37 -11.39
CA MET A 1 13.35 11.90 -11.37
C MET A 1 14.45 11.35 -10.48
N ASN A 2 14.13 10.53 -9.49
CA ASN A 2 15.08 10.08 -8.48
C ASN A 2 15.92 8.91 -9.03
N ASP A 3 17.23 9.11 -9.23
CA ASP A 3 18.10 8.14 -9.94
C ASP A 3 18.31 6.82 -9.17
N ILE A 4 18.02 6.80 -7.87
CA ILE A 4 18.20 5.66 -6.97
C ILE A 4 17.43 4.42 -7.45
N PHE A 5 16.26 4.60 -8.07
CA PHE A 5 15.39 3.52 -8.52
C PHE A 5 15.27 3.39 -10.04
N ALA A 6 16.17 4.04 -10.81
CA ALA A 6 16.08 4.09 -12.26
C ALA A 6 16.07 2.70 -12.92
N ASN A 7 16.78 1.72 -12.33
CA ASN A 7 16.87 0.35 -12.82
C ASN A 7 16.19 -0.66 -11.88
N TYR A 8 15.33 -0.19 -10.97
CA TYR A 8 14.65 -1.10 -10.04
C TYR A 8 13.61 -1.94 -10.82
N PRO A 9 13.63 -3.28 -10.69
CA PRO A 9 12.81 -4.15 -11.52
C PRO A 9 11.32 -4.02 -11.18
N ILE A 10 10.47 -4.14 -12.20
CA ILE A 10 9.05 -4.38 -12.01
C ILE A 10 8.87 -5.86 -11.67
N VAL A 11 8.22 -6.14 -10.54
CA VAL A 11 7.94 -7.48 -10.04
C VAL A 11 6.43 -7.69 -9.87
N ASP A 12 6.02 -8.91 -9.55
CA ASP A 12 4.63 -9.21 -9.21
C ASP A 12 4.18 -8.50 -7.92
N PHE A 13 2.87 -8.47 -7.67
CA PHE A 13 2.29 -7.78 -6.52
C PHE A 13 2.77 -8.32 -5.18
N GLU A 14 2.89 -9.65 -5.04
CA GLU A 14 3.31 -10.28 -3.79
C GLU A 14 4.73 -9.86 -3.43
N THR A 15 5.63 -9.94 -4.40
CA THR A 15 7.02 -9.49 -4.25
C THR A 15 7.06 -8.00 -3.97
N CYS A 16 6.36 -7.18 -4.76
CA CYS A 16 6.37 -5.71 -4.64
C CYS A 16 5.91 -5.23 -3.25
N PHE A 17 4.79 -5.78 -2.77
CA PHE A 17 4.18 -5.39 -1.51
C PHE A 17 5.02 -5.80 -0.29
N ASN A 18 5.87 -6.81 -0.45
CA ASN A 18 6.77 -7.30 0.59
C ASN A 18 8.17 -6.69 0.56
N ILE A 19 8.46 -5.75 -0.36
CA ILE A 19 9.74 -5.03 -0.36
C ILE A 19 9.83 -4.18 0.92
N PRO A 20 10.87 -4.37 1.76
CA PRO A 20 11.01 -3.60 2.98
C PRO A 20 11.42 -2.16 2.69
N LEU A 21 11.05 -1.25 3.58
CA LEU A 21 11.67 0.07 3.62
C LEU A 21 13.15 -0.06 4.02
N SER A 22 13.98 0.86 3.53
CA SER A 22 15.30 1.08 4.10
C SER A 22 15.21 1.35 5.60
N LYS A 23 16.30 1.06 6.31
CA LYS A 23 16.38 1.26 7.75
C LYS A 23 16.12 2.73 8.11
N GLU A 24 16.71 3.63 7.34
CA GLU A 24 16.60 5.08 7.51
C GLU A 24 15.15 5.54 7.36
N THR A 25 14.48 5.13 6.28
CA THR A 25 13.07 5.47 6.06
C THR A 25 12.20 4.87 7.15
N TYR A 26 12.41 3.60 7.52
CA TYR A 26 11.67 2.93 8.60
C TYR A 26 11.78 3.70 9.93
N GLU A 27 13.01 3.98 10.37
CA GLU A 27 13.27 4.67 11.64
C GLU A 27 12.72 6.11 11.63
N SER A 28 12.62 6.75 10.46
CA SER A 28 12.09 8.11 10.34
C SER A 28 10.57 8.22 10.46
N ILE A 29 9.81 7.23 9.98
CA ILE A 29 8.34 7.32 9.85
C ILE A 29 7.59 6.35 10.77
N MET A 30 8.09 5.12 10.92
CA MET A 30 7.35 4.04 11.54
C MET A 30 7.10 4.26 13.05
N PRO A 31 8.07 4.77 13.85
CA PRO A 31 7.82 5.05 15.27
C PRO A 31 6.67 6.03 15.48
N TYR A 32 6.59 7.08 14.65
CA TYR A 32 5.54 8.09 14.75
C TYR A 32 4.19 7.52 14.35
N LEU A 33 4.11 6.81 13.22
CA LEU A 33 2.86 6.18 12.79
C LEU A 33 2.35 5.21 13.86
N LYS A 34 3.19 4.31 14.39
CA LYS A 34 2.83 3.39 15.49
C LYS A 34 2.37 4.15 16.74
N GLN A 35 3.05 5.24 17.11
CA GLN A 35 2.66 6.04 18.27
C GLN A 35 1.30 6.70 18.11
N TYR A 36 0.98 7.24 16.93
CA TYR A 36 -0.31 7.89 16.68
C TYR A 36 -1.45 6.88 16.57
N THR A 37 -1.22 5.78 15.87
CA THR A 37 -2.25 4.78 15.57
C THR A 37 -2.55 3.85 16.74
N SER A 38 -1.59 3.60 17.65
CA SER A 38 -1.80 2.80 18.88
C SER A 38 -2.83 3.38 19.84
N LYS A 39 -3.13 4.68 19.73
CA LYS A 39 -4.17 5.36 20.51
C LYS A 39 -5.56 5.24 19.89
N MET A 40 -5.68 4.62 18.71
CA MET A 40 -6.90 4.49 17.96
C MET A 40 -7.44 3.05 18.03
N PRO A 41 -8.77 2.85 18.05
CA PRO A 41 -9.35 1.54 17.73
C PRO A 41 -8.84 1.07 16.36
N THR A 42 -8.54 -0.24 16.21
CA THR A 42 -7.94 -0.83 15.00
C THR A 42 -8.59 -0.33 13.71
N LYS A 43 -9.93 -0.34 13.64
CA LYS A 43 -10.67 0.19 12.48
C LYS A 43 -10.28 1.65 12.15
N LYS A 44 -10.26 2.53 13.16
CA LYS A 44 -9.95 3.95 12.96
C LYS A 44 -8.50 4.15 12.52
N GLY A 45 -7.58 3.35 13.05
CA GLY A 45 -6.18 3.46 12.64
C GLY A 45 -5.90 2.92 11.24
N ILE A 46 -6.60 1.85 10.82
CA ILE A 46 -6.58 1.40 9.42
C ILE A 46 -7.23 2.43 8.50
N ASP A 47 -8.35 3.02 8.90
CA ASP A 47 -8.98 4.13 8.16
C ASP A 47 -8.00 5.32 8.04
N TYR A 48 -7.23 5.63 9.09
CA TYR A 48 -6.19 6.67 9.08
C TYR A 48 -5.06 6.33 8.08
N LEU A 49 -4.51 5.12 8.12
CA LEU A 49 -3.49 4.68 7.16
C LEU A 49 -4.02 4.71 5.72
N THR A 50 -5.29 4.34 5.53
CA THR A 50 -5.97 4.41 4.23
C THR A 50 -6.02 5.84 3.69
N GLN A 51 -6.35 6.80 4.56
CA GLN A 51 -6.39 8.21 4.19
C GLN A 51 -4.99 8.75 3.90
N PHE A 52 -4.02 8.39 4.74
CA PHE A 52 -2.62 8.77 4.53
C PHE A 52 -2.13 8.33 3.15
N THR A 53 -2.24 7.05 2.81
CA THR A 53 -1.73 6.53 1.53
C THR A 53 -2.51 7.02 0.32
N ARG A 54 -3.78 7.43 0.47
CA ARG A 54 -4.59 7.95 -0.65
C ARG A 54 -4.48 9.45 -0.88
N TYR A 55 -4.16 10.23 0.14
CA TYR A 55 -4.22 11.70 0.07
C TYR A 55 -2.89 12.40 0.31
N ALA A 56 -1.85 11.71 0.77
CA ALA A 56 -0.52 12.31 0.92
C ALA A 56 0.21 12.54 -0.42
N PHE A 57 -0.26 11.91 -1.51
CA PHE A 57 0.38 11.92 -2.82
C PHE A 57 -0.62 12.30 -3.91
N LEU A 58 -0.16 13.01 -4.95
CA LEU A 58 -0.96 13.27 -6.15
C LEU A 58 -1.23 11.96 -6.90
N TYR A 59 -2.39 11.87 -7.54
CA TYR A 59 -2.74 10.73 -8.36
C TYR A 59 -2.35 10.99 -9.79
N GLU A 60 -1.64 10.05 -10.41
CA GLU A 60 -1.25 10.10 -11.82
C GLU A 60 -1.17 8.66 -12.36
N ASP A 61 -1.56 8.43 -13.62
CA ASP A 61 -1.49 7.11 -14.25
C ASP A 61 -0.09 6.86 -14.82
N ASP A 62 0.56 5.77 -14.41
CA ASP A 62 1.88 5.39 -14.88
C ASP A 62 2.00 5.34 -16.41
N ARG A 63 0.95 4.90 -17.11
CA ARG A 63 0.96 4.78 -18.57
C ARG A 63 0.99 6.14 -19.24
N GLU A 64 0.44 7.17 -18.60
CA GLU A 64 0.47 8.54 -19.09
C GLU A 64 1.86 9.16 -18.92
N ILE A 65 2.58 8.83 -17.83
CA ILE A 65 3.92 9.37 -17.53
C ILE A 65 5.03 8.58 -18.24
N TYR A 66 5.00 7.25 -18.12
CA TYR A 66 6.10 6.35 -18.47
C TYR A 66 5.83 5.55 -19.74
N GLY A 67 4.61 5.57 -20.29
CA GLY A 67 4.20 4.80 -21.46
C GLY A 67 4.04 3.29 -21.20
N ALA A 68 4.20 2.86 -19.95
CA ALA A 68 4.04 1.50 -19.47
C ALA A 68 3.73 1.53 -17.97
N GLU A 69 3.29 0.40 -17.41
CA GLU A 69 3.11 0.29 -15.97
C GLU A 69 4.45 0.34 -15.23
N LYS A 70 4.50 1.00 -14.07
CA LYS A 70 5.71 1.14 -13.26
C LYS A 70 5.38 1.12 -11.76
N ARG A 71 5.18 -0.08 -11.24
CA ARG A 71 4.89 -0.30 -9.81
C ARG A 71 6.03 0.13 -8.90
N PHE A 72 5.71 0.95 -7.92
CA PHE A 72 6.62 1.39 -6.87
C PHE A 72 6.63 0.45 -5.68
N ALA A 73 7.83 0.16 -5.17
CA ALA A 73 7.98 -0.34 -3.81
C ALA A 73 7.44 0.69 -2.79
N PRO A 74 7.08 0.28 -1.56
CA PRO A 74 6.54 1.19 -0.55
C PRO A 74 7.41 2.45 -0.32
N GLU A 75 8.73 2.29 -0.32
CA GLU A 75 9.67 3.41 -0.15
C GLU A 75 9.66 4.36 -1.35
N GLN A 76 9.53 3.83 -2.57
CA GLN A 76 9.42 4.65 -3.77
C GLN A 76 8.16 5.53 -3.73
N THR A 77 7.04 5.02 -3.22
CA THR A 77 5.82 5.82 -3.02
C THR A 77 6.08 6.98 -2.06
N LEU A 78 6.83 6.78 -0.97
CA LEU A 78 7.12 7.81 0.03
C LEU A 78 7.99 8.96 -0.49
N ILE A 79 8.86 8.70 -1.48
CA ILE A 79 9.83 9.68 -2.01
C ILE A 79 9.41 10.31 -3.35
N ASN A 80 8.23 9.94 -3.88
CA ASN A 80 7.67 10.52 -5.09
C ASN A 80 6.40 11.30 -4.77
N ASP A 81 6.21 12.45 -5.41
CA ASP A 81 5.03 13.30 -5.19
C ASP A 81 3.76 12.74 -5.88
N MET A 82 3.95 11.85 -6.85
CA MET A 82 2.92 11.23 -7.67
C MET A 82 2.90 9.72 -7.42
N SER A 83 1.71 9.13 -7.40
CA SER A 83 1.50 7.69 -7.23
C SER A 83 0.16 7.25 -7.82
N ASP A 84 0.11 6.04 -8.35
CA ASP A 84 -1.09 5.44 -8.93
C ASP A 84 -1.82 4.51 -7.92
N CYS A 85 -2.74 3.64 -8.38
CA CYS A 85 -3.41 2.71 -7.47
C CYS A 85 -2.51 1.58 -6.93
N ASP A 86 -1.55 1.10 -7.72
CA ASP A 86 -0.67 -0.01 -7.36
C ASP A 86 0.31 0.45 -6.27
N ASP A 87 0.90 1.63 -6.43
CA ASP A 87 1.86 2.24 -5.50
C ASP A 87 1.25 2.49 -4.12
N ARG A 88 0.00 3.00 -4.11
CA ARG A 88 -0.76 3.29 -2.89
C ARG A 88 -1.18 2.02 -2.18
N ALA A 89 -1.49 0.97 -2.94
CA ALA A 89 -1.78 -0.35 -2.39
C ALA A 89 -0.52 -0.95 -1.75
N ALA A 90 0.64 -0.90 -2.42
CA ALA A 90 1.90 -1.40 -1.87
C ALA A 90 2.26 -0.72 -0.54
N LEU A 91 2.20 0.61 -0.49
CA LEU A 91 2.47 1.37 0.73
C LEU A 91 1.45 1.05 1.83
N PHE A 92 0.16 0.96 1.51
CA PHE A 92 -0.87 0.63 2.49
C PHE A 92 -0.67 -0.78 3.07
N PHE A 93 -0.40 -1.76 2.21
CA PHE A 93 -0.10 -3.13 2.65
C PHE A 93 1.06 -3.13 3.65
N TYR A 94 2.18 -2.52 3.28
CA TYR A 94 3.37 -2.47 4.12
C TYR A 94 3.07 -1.87 5.50
N LEU A 95 2.37 -0.74 5.54
CA LEU A 95 2.05 -0.06 6.80
C LEU A 95 1.09 -0.87 7.68
N VAL A 96 0.05 -1.47 7.11
CA VAL A 96 -0.91 -2.28 7.89
C VAL A 96 -0.23 -3.54 8.43
N LYS A 97 0.60 -4.20 7.63
CA LYS A 97 1.40 -5.36 8.06
C LYS A 97 2.31 -5.00 9.23
N GLU A 98 3.07 -3.91 9.12
CA GLU A 98 4.03 -3.50 10.15
C GLU A 98 3.41 -2.98 11.45
N ILE A 99 2.22 -2.37 11.37
CA ILE A 99 1.58 -1.70 12.52
C ILE A 99 0.55 -2.61 13.20
N TYR A 100 -0.22 -3.37 12.42
CA TYR A 100 -1.36 -4.13 12.91
C TYR A 100 -1.25 -5.65 12.70
N ASP A 101 -0.31 -6.10 11.87
CA ASP A 101 -0.11 -7.52 11.52
C ASP A 101 -1.41 -8.22 11.10
N LEU A 102 -2.25 -7.49 10.33
CA LEU A 102 -3.49 -8.06 9.81
C LEU A 102 -3.28 -8.81 8.50
N PRO A 103 -3.88 -9.99 8.34
CA PRO A 103 -3.95 -10.65 7.04
C PRO A 103 -4.65 -9.76 6.01
N MET A 104 -4.06 -9.68 4.82
CA MET A 104 -4.62 -8.95 3.69
C MET A 104 -4.59 -9.77 2.42
N ILE A 105 -5.47 -9.44 1.50
CA ILE A 105 -5.48 -9.94 0.12
C ILE A 105 -5.51 -8.77 -0.87
N ALA A 106 -4.83 -8.89 -2.00
CA ALA A 106 -4.95 -7.96 -3.11
C ALA A 106 -6.12 -8.35 -4.02
N LEU A 107 -6.90 -7.33 -4.40
CA LEU A 107 -8.02 -7.43 -5.32
C LEU A 107 -7.70 -6.61 -6.57
N ARG A 108 -7.66 -7.27 -7.73
CA ARG A 108 -7.29 -6.65 -9.00
C ARG A 108 -8.47 -6.55 -9.97
N TYR A 109 -9.13 -5.43 -10.00
CA TYR A 109 -10.11 -5.11 -11.05
C TYR A 109 -9.40 -4.81 -12.38
N SER A 110 -10.17 -4.76 -13.48
CA SER A 110 -9.64 -4.48 -14.81
C SER A 110 -8.87 -3.15 -14.90
N THR A 111 -9.24 -2.18 -14.08
CA THR A 111 -8.67 -0.82 -14.09
C THR A 111 -8.17 -0.37 -12.70
N HIS A 112 -8.15 -1.24 -11.69
CA HIS A 112 -7.86 -0.81 -10.33
C HIS A 112 -7.35 -1.94 -9.43
N VAL A 113 -6.40 -1.64 -8.56
CA VAL A 113 -5.97 -2.54 -7.48
C VAL A 113 -6.37 -1.95 -6.13
N THR A 114 -6.87 -2.81 -5.25
CA THR A 114 -7.16 -2.46 -3.86
C THR A 114 -6.82 -3.64 -2.94
N LEU A 115 -6.81 -3.37 -1.63
CA LEU A 115 -6.56 -4.38 -0.60
C LEU A 115 -7.82 -4.61 0.24
N ALA A 116 -7.99 -5.83 0.72
CA ALA A 116 -8.94 -6.17 1.77
C ALA A 116 -8.18 -6.69 2.99
N ALA A 117 -8.42 -6.06 4.15
CA ALA A 117 -7.83 -6.46 5.42
C ALA A 117 -8.84 -7.26 6.27
N GLN A 118 -8.36 -8.33 6.89
CA GLN A 118 -9.18 -9.19 7.75
C GLN A 118 -9.30 -8.60 9.16
N PHE A 119 -10.50 -8.19 9.53
CA PHE A 119 -10.86 -7.85 10.91
C PHE A 119 -11.50 -9.05 11.62
N ASP A 120 -11.49 -9.05 12.96
CA ASP A 120 -12.14 -10.09 13.78
C ASP A 120 -13.63 -10.27 13.48
N LYS A 121 -14.29 -9.17 13.09
CA LYS A 121 -15.70 -9.16 12.68
C LYS A 121 -15.82 -8.53 11.30
N PRO A 122 -16.63 -9.11 10.40
CA PRO A 122 -16.92 -8.47 9.12
C PRO A 122 -17.48 -7.07 9.33
N ILE A 123 -17.02 -6.13 8.52
CA ILE A 123 -17.48 -4.74 8.53
C ILE A 123 -18.17 -4.47 7.20
N GLY A 124 -19.41 -3.97 7.25
CA GLY A 124 -20.20 -3.64 6.07
C GLY A 124 -21.24 -4.69 5.69
N GLN A 125 -21.85 -4.51 4.51
CA GLN A 125 -22.81 -5.46 3.94
C GLN A 125 -22.08 -6.44 3.03
N SER A 126 -22.48 -7.71 3.05
CA SER A 126 -21.96 -8.73 2.13
C SER A 126 -22.42 -8.40 0.72
N ASN A 127 -21.47 -8.07 -0.16
CA ASN A 127 -21.67 -7.96 -1.60
C ASN A 127 -20.80 -9.02 -2.28
N ASN A 128 -21.20 -9.47 -3.48
CA ASN A 128 -20.41 -10.42 -4.26
C ASN A 128 -19.15 -9.72 -4.80
N PHE A 129 -17.97 -10.05 -4.27
CA PHE A 129 -16.68 -9.60 -4.80
C PHE A 129 -15.90 -10.81 -5.33
N GLN A 130 -15.22 -10.63 -6.47
CA GLN A 130 -14.31 -11.64 -6.99
C GLN A 130 -12.94 -11.47 -6.34
N VAL A 131 -12.55 -12.44 -5.51
CA VAL A 131 -11.19 -12.52 -4.94
C VAL A 131 -10.29 -13.11 -6.02
N ILE A 132 -9.23 -12.37 -6.39
CA ILE A 132 -8.36 -12.71 -7.53
C ILE A 132 -7.06 -13.39 -7.08
N THR A 133 -6.73 -13.28 -5.80
CA THR A 133 -5.78 -14.17 -5.13
C THR A 133 -6.20 -14.39 -3.67
N THR A 134 -6.08 -15.64 -3.21
CA THR A 134 -6.25 -16.04 -1.81
C THR A 134 -4.91 -16.19 -1.10
N ASP A 135 -3.81 -15.95 -1.81
CA ASP A 135 -2.50 -16.00 -1.19
C ASP A 135 -2.46 -14.86 -0.18
N LYS A 136 -2.29 -15.22 1.09
CA LYS A 136 -1.95 -14.26 2.13
C LYS A 136 -0.64 -13.63 1.68
N ILE A 137 -0.72 -12.42 1.16
CA ILE A 137 0.45 -11.61 0.82
C ILE A 137 1.20 -11.27 2.11
#